data_AF-A0A1E5VH76-F1
#
_entry.id   AF-A0A1E5VH76-F1
#
_cell.length_a   1.000
_cell.length_b   1.000
_cell.length_c   1.000
_cell.angle_alpha   90.00
_cell.angle_beta   90.00
_cell.angle_gamma   90.00
#
_symmetry.space_group_name_H-M   'P 1'
#
loop_
_entity.id
_entity.type
_entity.pdbx_description
1 polymer ?
#
loop_
_entity_poly.entity_id
_entity_poly.type
_entity_poly.pdbx_seq_one_letter_code
_entity_poly.pdbx_strand_id
1 'polypeptide(L)'
;MFPPGAMPRLEAFEFSIQLKDFSGGEFALDDLALGHLPSLQSVVVHLLDKWDVSKKIVRKVEEKLSHEADVHPNHPLLSTYYF
;
A
#
# COMPACT_ATOMS: atom_id res chain seq x y z
N MET A 1 -5.03 26.64 1.24
CA MET A 1 -4.05 26.30 2.28
C MET A 1 -4.40 24.90 2.76
N PHE A 2 -3.48 23.95 2.71
CA PHE A 2 -3.75 22.58 3.11
C PHE A 2 -3.52 22.41 4.61
N PRO A 3 -4.37 21.65 5.32
CA PRO A 3 -4.19 21.45 6.75
C PRO A 3 -2.86 20.73 7.01
N PRO A 4 -2.20 21.03 8.14
CA PRO A 4 -0.98 20.32 8.53
C PRO A 4 -1.24 18.80 8.56
N GLY A 5 -0.48 18.04 7.76
CA GLY A 5 -0.59 16.57 7.67
C GLY A 5 -1.26 16.04 6.39
N ALA A 6 -1.94 16.87 5.60
CA ALA A 6 -2.44 16.46 4.29
C ALA A 6 -1.36 16.75 3.25
N MET A 7 -0.75 15.69 2.68
CA MET A 7 -0.06 15.73 1.40
C MET A 7 -1.12 15.63 0.29
N PRO A 8 -1.71 16.75 -0.13
CA PRO A 8 -2.99 16.77 -0.82
C PRO A 8 -2.81 16.91 -2.33
N ARG A 9 -1.56 16.81 -2.79
CA ARG A 9 -1.11 16.78 -4.18
C ARG A 9 -0.16 15.61 -4.39
N LEU A 10 -0.16 14.62 -3.49
CA LEU A 10 0.67 13.44 -3.66
C LEU A 10 0.07 12.62 -4.80
N GLU A 11 0.65 12.81 -5.99
CA GLU A 11 0.21 12.15 -7.22
C GLU A 11 0.89 10.79 -7.41
N ALA A 12 2.16 10.69 -7.05
CA ALA A 12 2.93 9.45 -7.09
C ALA A 12 3.44 9.11 -5.68
N PHE A 13 3.14 7.90 -5.21
CA PHE A 13 3.59 7.44 -3.91
C PHE A 13 4.34 6.12 -4.02
N GLU A 14 5.59 6.11 -3.55
CA GLU A 14 6.45 4.94 -3.56
C GLU A 14 6.90 4.62 -2.14
N PHE A 15 6.73 3.36 -1.73
CA PHE A 15 7.12 2.91 -0.39
C PHE A 15 7.42 1.41 -0.35
N SER A 16 8.06 0.98 0.73
CA SER A 16 8.43 -0.43 0.95
C SER A 16 7.65 -1.01 2.14
N ILE A 17 7.27 -2.27 2.01
CA ILE A 17 6.61 -3.05 3.05
C ILE A 17 7.49 -4.24 3.41
N GLN A 18 7.77 -4.43 4.69
CA GLN A 18 8.31 -5.70 5.19
C GLN A 18 7.15 -6.66 5.43
N LEU A 19 7.05 -7.73 4.63
CA LEU A 19 5.89 -8.62 4.69
C LEU A 19 5.77 -9.35 6.05
N LYS A 20 6.89 -9.54 6.75
CA LYS A 20 6.91 -10.14 8.09
C LYS A 20 6.12 -9.33 9.13
N ASP A 21 6.00 -8.02 8.93
CA ASP A 21 5.27 -7.14 9.83
C ASP A 21 3.76 -7.43 9.83
N PHE A 22 3.25 -8.05 8.76
CA PHE A 22 1.85 -8.50 8.63
C PHE A 22 1.63 -9.94 9.11
N SER A 23 2.69 -10.65 9.52
CA SER A 23 2.61 -12.02 10.04
C SER A 23 2.41 -12.05 11.57
N GLY A 24 1.50 -11.21 12.07
CA GLY A 24 1.23 -11.03 13.51
C GLY A 24 2.08 -9.93 14.17
N GLY A 25 2.67 -9.04 13.38
CA GLY A 25 3.42 -7.88 13.84
C GLY A 25 2.54 -6.64 14.10
N GLU A 26 3.15 -5.47 14.06
CA GLU A 26 2.55 -4.18 14.43
C GLU A 26 1.46 -3.70 13.46
N PHE A 27 1.52 -4.14 12.19
CA PHE A 27 0.67 -3.61 11.13
C PHE A 27 -0.52 -4.52 10.79
N ALA A 28 -1.69 -3.89 10.63
CA ALA A 28 -2.90 -4.50 10.12
C ALA A 28 -3.06 -4.20 8.62
N LEU A 29 -3.84 -5.04 7.91
CA LEU A 29 -4.13 -4.80 6.49
C LEU A 29 -4.79 -3.44 6.24
N ASP A 30 -5.53 -2.91 7.20
CA ASP A 30 -6.18 -1.60 7.06
C ASP A 30 -5.20 -0.42 7.09
N ASP A 31 -3.97 -0.63 7.56
CA ASP A 31 -2.91 0.38 7.47
C ASP A 31 -2.44 0.62 6.02
N LEU A 32 -2.86 -0.23 5.08
CA LEU A 32 -2.62 -0.07 3.63
C LEU A 32 -3.65 0.85 2.96
N ALA A 33 -4.53 1.50 3.71
CA ALA A 33 -5.58 2.35 3.17
C ALA A 33 -5.03 3.50 2.32
N LEU A 34 -5.48 3.63 1.07
CA LEU A 34 -5.03 4.68 0.15
C LEU A 34 -6.02 5.85 0.04
N GLY A 35 -7.28 5.65 0.47
CA GLY A 35 -8.38 6.62 0.30
C GLY A 35 -8.18 7.99 0.94
N HIS A 36 -7.17 8.15 1.80
CA HIS A 36 -6.83 9.41 2.45
C HIS A 36 -5.92 10.32 1.58
N LEU A 37 -5.52 9.86 0.38
CA LEU A 37 -4.64 10.59 -0.55
C LEU A 37 -5.42 11.09 -1.78
N PRO A 38 -6.07 12.26 -1.70
CA PRO A 38 -7.08 12.69 -2.69
C PRO A 38 -6.54 12.94 -4.10
N SER A 39 -5.22 13.12 -4.27
CA SER A 39 -4.59 13.37 -5.57
C SER A 39 -3.82 12.17 -6.11
N LEU A 40 -3.89 11.01 -5.45
CA LEU A 40 -3.10 9.85 -5.82
C LEU A 40 -3.46 9.35 -7.22
N GLN A 41 -2.44 9.14 -8.06
CA GLN A 41 -2.55 8.65 -9.44
C GLN A 41 -1.68 7.42 -9.68
N SER A 42 -0.58 7.25 -8.93
CA SER A 42 0.33 6.12 -9.07
C SER A 42 0.86 5.68 -7.72
N VAL A 43 0.95 4.37 -7.52
CA VAL A 43 1.48 3.72 -6.32
C VAL A 43 2.49 2.66 -6.71
N VAL A 44 3.68 2.75 -6.16
CA VAL A 44 4.73 1.74 -6.29
C VAL A 44 5.00 1.15 -4.91
N VAL A 45 4.90 -0.17 -4.80
CA VAL A 45 5.12 -0.88 -3.53
C VAL A 45 6.22 -1.91 -3.69
N HIS A 46 7.25 -1.80 -2.86
CA HIS A 46 8.32 -2.81 -2.76
C HIS A 46 8.02 -3.76 -1.61
N LEU A 47 7.72 -5.02 -1.93
CA LEU A 47 7.43 -6.09 -0.98
C LEU A 47 8.71 -6.84 -0.62
N LEU A 48 9.21 -6.60 0.59
CA LEU A 48 10.43 -7.19 1.14
C LEU A 48 10.12 -8.46 1.94
N ASP A 49 11.13 -9.31 2.13
CA ASP A 49 11.09 -10.52 2.99
C ASP A 49 10.04 -11.55 2.55
N LYS A 50 9.74 -11.61 1.24
CA LYS A 50 8.72 -12.51 0.69
C LYS A 50 8.96 -13.98 1.04
N TRP A 51 10.23 -14.39 1.13
CA TRP A 51 10.63 -15.77 1.39
C TRP A 51 10.50 -16.17 2.87
N ASP A 52 10.42 -15.19 3.77
CA ASP A 52 10.35 -15.41 5.21
C ASP A 52 8.91 -15.49 5.73
N VAL A 53 7.92 -15.24 4.86
CA VAL A 53 6.49 -15.27 5.21
C VAL A 53 5.70 -16.30 4.43
N SER A 54 4.57 -16.72 5.00
CA SER A 54 3.67 -17.64 4.30
C SER A 54 3.06 -16.98 3.06
N LYS A 55 2.87 -17.76 1.99
CA LYS A 55 2.19 -17.32 0.76
C LYS A 55 0.80 -16.72 1.02
N LYS A 56 0.14 -17.13 2.11
CA LYS A 56 -1.16 -16.59 2.54
C LYS A 56 -1.06 -15.13 2.97
N ILE A 57 0.01 -14.72 3.65
CA ILE A 57 0.22 -13.33 4.05
C ILE A 57 0.51 -12.47 2.83
N VAL A 58 1.42 -12.93 1.95
CA VAL A 58 1.73 -12.24 0.68
C VAL A 58 0.46 -11.96 -0.11
N ARG A 59 -0.37 -12.99 -0.33
CA ARG A 59 -1.62 -12.85 -1.07
C ARG A 59 -2.60 -11.87 -0.43
N LYS A 60 -2.72 -11.87 0.91
CA LYS A 60 -3.60 -10.93 1.62
C LYS A 60 -3.18 -9.47 1.45
N VAL A 61 -1.88 -9.21 1.51
CA VAL A 61 -1.33 -7.85 1.30
C VAL A 61 -1.58 -7.40 -0.14
N GLU A 62 -1.35 -8.27 -1.12
CA GLU A 62 -1.61 -7.97 -2.53
C GLU A 62 -3.10 -7.74 -2.82
N GLU A 63 -3.98 -8.62 -2.32
CA GLU A 63 -5.43 -8.48 -2.45
C GLU A 63 -5.91 -7.16 -1.83
N LYS A 64 -5.37 -6.76 -0.67
CA LYS A 64 -5.70 -5.50 -0.03
C LYS A 64 -5.18 -4.29 -0.83
N LEU A 65 -3.94 -4.30 -1.29
CA LEU A 65 -3.39 -3.21 -2.12
C LEU A 65 -4.18 -3.04 -3.42
N SER A 66 -4.52 -4.14 -4.09
CA SER A 66 -5.36 -4.10 -5.29
C SER A 66 -6.73 -3.52 -4.96
N HIS A 67 -7.37 -3.99 -3.89
CA HIS A 67 -8.66 -3.48 -3.47
C HIS A 67 -8.63 -1.98 -3.18
N GLU A 68 -7.63 -1.50 -2.44
CA GLU A 68 -7.48 -0.08 -2.11
C GLU A 68 -7.27 0.78 -3.35
N ALA A 69 -6.51 0.32 -4.34
CA ALA A 69 -6.37 1.00 -5.63
C ALA A 69 -7.69 0.98 -6.43
N ASP A 70 -8.39 -0.15 -6.45
CA ASP A 70 -9.63 -0.34 -7.20
C ASP A 70 -10.78 0.52 -6.68
N VAL A 71 -10.90 0.70 -5.35
CA VAL A 71 -11.96 1.52 -4.74
C VAL A 71 -11.57 2.99 -4.57
N HIS A 72 -10.31 3.35 -4.84
CA HIS A 72 -9.84 4.73 -4.74
C HIS A 72 -10.53 5.62 -5.79
N PRO A 73 -10.97 6.85 -5.44
CA PRO A 73 -11.68 7.75 -6.38
C PRO A 73 -10.94 8.03 -7.70
N ASN A 74 -9.61 8.01 -7.68
CA ASN A 74 -8.78 8.26 -8.87
C ASN A 74 -8.28 6.97 -9.56
N HIS A 75 -8.60 5.79 -9.03
CA HIS A 75 -8.12 4.49 -9.54
C HIS A 75 -6.61 4.50 -9.89
N PRO A 76 -5.71 4.72 -8.92
CA PRO A 76 -4.29 4.91 -9.20
C PRO A 76 -3.68 3.64 -9.80
N LEU A 77 -2.68 3.82 -10.66
CA LEU A 77 -1.89 2.72 -11.18
C LEU A 77 -1.08 2.08 -10.04
N LEU A 78 -1.33 0.80 -9.76
CA LEU A 78 -0.58 0.03 -8.78
C LEU A 78 0.52 -0.79 -9.44
N SER A 79 1.75 -0.68 -8.95
CA SER A 79 2.88 -1.53 -9.33
C SER A 79 3.53 -2.13 -8.09
N THR A 80 3.66 -3.45 -8.05
CA THR A 80 4.29 -4.17 -6.93
C THR A 80 5.56 -4.89 -7.39
N TYR A 81 6.66 -4.70 -6.66
CA TYR A 81 7.94 -5.37 -6.89
C TYR A 81 8.33 -6.20 -5.67
N TYR A 82 9.01 -7.34 -5.86
CA TYR A 82 9.47 -8.17 -4.76
C TYR A 82 11.00 -8.10 -4.63
N PHE A 83 11.48 -8.01 -3.40
CA PHE A 83 12.90 -8.02 -3.06
C PHE A 83 13.19 -8.98 -1.89
#